data_AF-A0A4U0WHH0-F1
#
_entry.id   AF-A0A4U0WHH0-F1
#
_cell.length_a   1.000
_cell.length_b   1.000
_cell.length_c   1.000
_cell.angle_alpha   90.00
_cell.angle_beta   90.00
_cell.angle_gamma   90.00
#
_symmetry.space_group_name_H-M   'P 1'
#
loop_
_entity.id
_entity.type
_entity.pdbx_description
1 polymer ?
#
loop_
_entity_poly.entity_id
_entity_poly.type
_entity_poly.pdbx_seq_one_letter_code
_entity_poly.pdbx_strand_id
1 'polypeptide(L)'
;MKLQDSLTSLLTASSVLSAASASVVVVRNPTVDEVGAEALAVPLTAWKRATAEAPNNYIPTEVDCPSTRPTIRSAASLSNEELAWLPIRRNNTVTAMRNLLTRVNITGFDAGAYLDTHSSNASNLPNIGIAASGGGYRALMNGAGNIAAFDSRTANSTGAGHLGGLLQSATYLAGLSGGGWLVGSLYVNNFTSVQQIIDTTPDTS
;
A
#
# COMPACT_ATOMS: atom_id res chain seq x y z
N MET A 1 -48.22 -24.49 -27.88
CA MET A 1 -47.06 -25.10 -28.58
C MET A 1 -45.93 -24.08 -28.53
N LYS A 2 -44.72 -24.53 -28.17
CA LYS A 2 -43.48 -23.78 -27.91
C LYS A 2 -43.12 -22.75 -29.00
N LEU A 3 -42.40 -21.70 -28.60
CA LEU A 3 -41.11 -21.17 -29.12
C LEU A 3 -40.86 -19.81 -28.43
N GLN A 4 -39.89 -19.67 -27.51
CA GLN A 4 -38.47 -19.28 -27.73
C GLN A 4 -38.33 -17.83 -28.23
N ASP A 5 -37.37 -16.98 -27.85
CA ASP A 5 -36.20 -16.98 -26.97
C ASP A 5 -35.74 -15.49 -26.89
N SER A 6 -34.83 -15.19 -25.95
CA SER A 6 -33.86 -14.05 -25.94
C SER A 6 -34.08 -13.00 -24.85
N LEU A 7 -33.41 -13.15 -23.71
CA LEU A 7 -32.13 -12.48 -23.44
C LEU A 7 -31.79 -12.59 -21.95
N THR A 8 -30.97 -13.60 -21.66
CA THR A 8 -30.02 -13.61 -20.55
C THR A 8 -28.94 -12.55 -20.81
N SER A 9 -28.68 -11.70 -19.81
CA SER A 9 -27.32 -11.24 -19.54
C SER A 9 -27.15 -10.93 -18.06
N LEU A 10 -26.21 -11.68 -17.49
CA LEU A 10 -25.67 -11.58 -16.15
C LEU A 10 -25.12 -10.18 -15.88
N LEU A 11 -25.34 -9.68 -14.67
CA LEU A 11 -24.36 -8.86 -13.96
C LEU A 11 -24.21 -9.41 -12.54
N THR A 12 -23.33 -10.41 -12.43
CA THR A 12 -22.71 -10.81 -11.16
C THR A 12 -21.70 -9.74 -10.76
N ALA A 13 -22.12 -8.78 -9.94
CA ALA A 13 -21.19 -7.90 -9.23
C ALA A 13 -20.88 -8.54 -7.87
N SER A 14 -19.80 -9.30 -7.79
CA SER A 14 -19.21 -9.74 -6.52
C SER A 14 -18.68 -8.51 -5.80
N SER A 15 -19.44 -8.01 -4.82
CA SER A 15 -18.94 -7.03 -3.86
C SER A 15 -18.21 -7.76 -2.75
N VAL A 16 -16.92 -7.48 -2.60
CA VAL A 16 -16.12 -7.90 -1.46
C VAL A 16 -16.67 -7.15 -0.24
N LEU A 17 -17.48 -7.84 0.57
CA LEU A 17 -17.92 -7.33 1.87
C LEU A 17 -16.68 -7.21 2.78
N SER A 18 -16.23 -5.98 3.03
CA SER A 18 -15.40 -5.71 4.18
C SER A 18 -16.27 -5.93 5.42
N ALA A 19 -15.98 -6.99 6.17
CA ALA A 19 -16.68 -7.32 7.41
C ALA A 19 -16.27 -6.34 8.52
N ALA A 20 -16.80 -5.12 8.49
CA ALA A 20 -16.92 -4.31 9.68
C ALA A 20 -18.13 -4.85 10.46
N SER A 21 -17.87 -5.66 11.48
CA SER A 21 -18.91 -6.15 12.39
C SER A 21 -19.51 -4.99 13.18
N ALA A 22 -20.55 -4.36 12.65
CA ALA A 22 -21.41 -3.49 13.44
C ALA A 22 -22.33 -4.39 14.27
N SER A 23 -22.15 -4.39 15.59
CA SER A 23 -23.12 -5.00 16.50
C SER A 23 -24.43 -4.20 16.40
N VAL A 24 -25.38 -4.70 15.61
CA VAL A 24 -26.73 -4.16 15.50
C VAL A 24 -27.44 -4.36 16.84
N VAL A 25 -27.92 -3.26 17.43
CA VAL A 25 -28.87 -3.32 18.55
C VAL A 25 -30.17 -3.85 17.98
N VAL A 26 -30.48 -5.12 18.26
CA VAL A 26 -31.73 -5.76 17.84
C VAL A 26 -32.88 -5.09 18.58
N VAL A 27 -33.75 -4.40 17.84
CA VAL A 27 -35.05 -3.91 18.34
C VAL A 27 -35.81 -5.12 18.88
N ARG A 28 -36.31 -5.06 20.12
CA ARG A 28 -37.14 -6.14 20.67
C ARG A 28 -38.53 -6.08 20.04
N ASN A 29 -38.82 -7.09 19.21
CA ASN A 29 -40.09 -7.37 18.52
C ASN A 29 -40.40 -6.52 17.26
N PRO A 30 -39.53 -6.53 16.23
CA PRO A 30 -39.76 -5.80 14.99
C PRO A 30 -40.77 -6.53 14.11
N THR A 31 -41.53 -5.77 13.33
CA THR A 31 -42.33 -6.32 12.23
C THR A 31 -41.42 -6.76 11.08
N VAL A 32 -41.87 -7.71 10.26
CA VAL A 32 -41.05 -8.31 9.17
C VAL A 32 -40.54 -7.26 8.19
N ASP A 33 -41.32 -6.19 7.99
CA ASP A 33 -40.99 -5.07 7.12
C ASP A 33 -39.88 -4.16 7.69
N GLU A 34 -39.81 -3.99 9.02
CA GLU A 34 -38.79 -3.16 9.68
C GLU A 34 -37.40 -3.82 9.65
N VAL A 35 -37.33 -5.15 9.75
CA VAL A 35 -36.06 -5.91 9.67
C VAL A 35 -35.45 -5.84 8.26
N GLY A 36 -36.31 -5.83 7.23
CA GLY A 36 -35.87 -5.70 5.83
C GLY A 36 -35.32 -4.32 5.49
N ALA A 37 -35.89 -3.27 6.07
CA ALA A 37 -35.49 -1.89 5.80
C ALA A 37 -34.12 -1.55 6.40
N GLU A 38 -33.81 -2.00 7.62
CA GLU A 38 -32.53 -1.68 8.27
C GLU A 38 -31.34 -2.44 7.65
N ALA A 39 -31.53 -3.70 7.26
CA ALA A 39 -30.49 -4.51 6.61
C ALA A 39 -30.07 -3.97 5.23
N LEU A 40 -30.99 -3.30 4.53
CA LEU A 40 -30.74 -2.67 3.22
C LEU A 40 -30.27 -1.21 3.34
N ALA A 41 -30.59 -0.50 4.42
CA ALA A 41 -30.28 0.92 4.57
C ALA A 41 -28.81 1.22 4.88
N VAL A 42 -28.13 0.36 5.64
CA VAL A 42 -26.71 0.57 6.01
C VAL A 42 -25.77 0.58 4.79
N PRO A 43 -25.81 -0.39 3.86
CA PRO A 43 -24.98 -0.33 2.66
C PRO A 43 -25.40 0.80 1.70
N LEU A 44 -26.69 1.13 1.63
CA LEU A 44 -27.21 2.16 0.70
C LEU A 44 -26.83 3.59 1.15
N THR A 45 -26.74 3.86 2.45
CA THR A 45 -26.42 5.19 3.00
C THR A 45 -24.94 5.55 2.84
N ALA A 46 -24.04 4.58 2.90
CA ALA A 46 -22.63 4.77 2.57
C ALA A 46 -22.44 5.03 1.07
N TRP A 47 -23.17 4.30 0.22
CA TRP A 47 -23.10 4.44 -1.23
C TRP A 47 -23.69 5.78 -1.72
N LYS A 48 -24.82 6.23 -1.16
CA LYS A 48 -25.44 7.54 -1.47
C LYS A 48 -24.55 8.75 -1.08
N ARG A 49 -23.66 8.61 -0.10
CA ARG A 49 -22.69 9.67 0.25
C ARG A 49 -21.46 9.68 -0.65
N ALA A 50 -21.23 8.61 -1.42
CA ALA A 50 -20.06 8.45 -2.28
C ALA A 50 -20.35 8.79 -3.76
N THR A 51 -21.59 9.15 -4.12
CA THR A 51 -21.98 9.56 -5.48
C THR A 51 -22.22 11.07 -5.56
N ALA A 52 -22.33 11.61 -6.78
CA ALA A 52 -22.64 13.03 -7.03
C ALA A 52 -24.02 13.47 -6.47
N GLU A 53 -24.85 12.51 -6.06
CA GLU A 53 -26.18 12.72 -5.47
C GLU A 53 -26.12 12.52 -3.95
N ALA A 54 -25.32 13.36 -3.28
CA ALA A 54 -25.42 13.43 -1.83
C ALA A 54 -26.87 13.83 -1.47
N PRO A 55 -27.53 13.15 -0.51
CA PRO A 55 -28.96 13.33 -0.23
C PRO A 55 -29.42 14.77 -0.02
N ASN A 56 -28.49 15.66 0.39
CA ASN A 56 -28.71 17.08 0.63
C ASN A 56 -27.67 17.97 -0.10
N ASN A 57 -27.21 17.63 -1.31
CA ASN A 57 -26.20 18.42 -2.05
C ASN A 57 -24.92 18.73 -1.25
N TYR A 58 -24.45 17.78 -0.42
CA TYR A 58 -23.31 17.95 0.50
C TYR A 58 -23.48 19.05 1.56
N ILE A 59 -24.70 19.57 1.77
CA ILE A 59 -24.99 20.52 2.84
C ILE A 59 -24.77 19.80 4.18
N PRO A 60 -23.82 20.26 5.03
CA PRO A 60 -23.63 19.68 6.34
C PRO A 60 -24.90 19.86 7.19
N THR A 61 -25.38 18.78 7.79
CA THR A 61 -26.52 18.80 8.72
C THR A 61 -26.04 18.39 10.10
N GLU A 62 -26.69 18.94 11.13
CA GLU A 62 -26.52 18.45 12.49
C GLU A 62 -26.96 16.98 12.56
N VAL A 63 -26.12 16.14 13.18
CA VAL A 63 -26.45 14.76 13.53
C VAL A 63 -25.83 14.45 14.88
N ASP A 64 -26.48 13.58 15.65
CA ASP A 64 -25.87 13.05 16.87
C ASP A 64 -24.63 12.23 16.53
N CYS A 65 -23.64 12.27 17.42
CA CYS A 65 -22.49 11.38 17.32
C CYS A 65 -22.95 9.92 17.45
N PRO A 66 -22.45 9.00 16.61
CA PRO A 66 -22.74 7.58 16.76
C PRO A 66 -22.42 7.08 18.19
N SER A 67 -23.26 6.20 18.72
CA SER A 67 -23.08 5.60 20.06
C SER A 67 -21.74 4.86 20.16
N THR A 68 -21.34 4.18 19.08
CA THR A 68 -20.00 3.62 18.91
C THR A 68 -19.08 4.68 18.30
N ARG A 69 -18.24 5.29 19.14
CA ARG A 69 -17.28 6.30 18.68
C ARG A 69 -16.01 5.64 18.16
N PRO A 70 -15.51 6.02 16.98
CA PRO A 70 -14.19 5.59 16.53
C PRO A 70 -13.13 6.15 17.48
N THR A 71 -12.11 5.34 17.79
CA THR A 71 -10.98 5.75 18.63
C THR A 71 -9.79 6.15 17.77
N ILE A 72 -9.12 7.25 18.12
CA ILE A 72 -7.82 7.61 17.54
C ILE A 72 -6.75 6.81 18.27
N ARG A 73 -5.94 6.05 17.53
CA ARG A 73 -4.82 5.30 18.10
C ARG A 73 -3.73 6.25 18.61
N SER A 74 -3.19 6.00 19.80
CA SER A 74 -1.95 6.64 20.24
C SER A 74 -0.78 6.23 19.35
N ALA A 75 -0.02 7.19 18.83
CA ALA A 75 1.12 6.97 17.96
C ALA A 75 2.47 6.83 18.71
N ALA A 76 2.44 6.55 20.01
CA ALA A 76 3.66 6.35 20.82
C ALA A 76 4.45 5.08 20.46
N SER A 77 3.82 4.13 19.76
CA SER A 77 4.44 2.92 19.22
C SER A 77 4.00 2.66 17.78
N LEU A 78 4.69 1.73 17.12
CA LEU A 78 4.25 1.19 15.83
C LEU A 78 2.84 0.58 15.95
N SER A 79 2.10 0.56 14.84
CA SER A 79 0.78 -0.07 14.81
C SER A 79 0.91 -1.59 14.78
N ASN A 80 -0.16 -2.31 15.10
CA ASN A 80 -0.18 -3.77 15.05
C ASN A 80 0.06 -4.29 13.62
N GLU A 81 -0.43 -3.56 12.62
CA GLU A 81 -0.27 -3.87 11.20
C GLU A 81 1.19 -3.74 10.77
N GLU A 82 1.88 -2.68 11.21
CA GLU A 82 3.30 -2.50 10.94
C GLU A 82 4.14 -3.56 11.64
N LEU A 83 3.84 -3.86 12.91
CA LEU A 83 4.49 -4.93 13.67
C LEU A 83 4.31 -6.30 13.00
N ALA A 84 3.14 -6.58 12.44
CA ALA A 84 2.87 -7.82 11.70
C ALA A 84 3.58 -7.85 10.33
N TRP A 85 3.69 -6.70 9.65
CA TRP A 85 4.36 -6.59 8.35
C TRP A 85 5.89 -6.66 8.44
N LEU A 86 6.48 -6.12 9.50
CA LEU A 86 7.93 -6.05 9.69
C LEU A 86 8.65 -7.40 9.50
N PRO A 87 8.30 -8.52 10.17
CA PRO A 87 9.02 -9.78 9.98
C PRO A 87 8.97 -10.27 8.52
N ILE A 88 7.84 -10.06 7.84
CA ILE A 88 7.66 -10.42 6.42
C ILE A 88 8.61 -9.58 5.56
N ARG A 89 8.63 -8.26 5.77
CA ARG A 89 9.52 -7.36 5.01
C ARG A 89 10.98 -7.65 5.29
N ARG A 90 11.36 -7.77 6.56
CA ARG A 90 12.76 -7.95 6.99
C ARG A 90 13.36 -9.22 6.39
N ASN A 91 12.61 -10.31 6.31
CA ASN A 91 13.05 -11.53 5.63
C ASN A 91 13.38 -11.30 4.14
N ASN A 92 12.58 -10.49 3.45
CA ASN A 92 12.82 -10.16 2.03
C ASN A 92 14.02 -9.24 1.80
N THR A 93 14.55 -8.57 2.84
CA THR A 93 15.72 -7.68 2.69
C THR A 93 17.06 -8.42 2.70
N VAL A 94 17.13 -9.61 3.30
CA VAL A 94 18.38 -10.29 3.64
C VAL A 94 19.23 -10.60 2.40
N THR A 95 18.64 -11.25 1.39
CA THR A 95 19.35 -11.64 0.17
C THR A 95 19.86 -10.43 -0.61
N ALA A 96 19.03 -9.39 -0.77
CA ALA A 96 19.42 -8.17 -1.46
C ALA A 96 20.57 -7.45 -0.73
N MET A 97 20.49 -7.39 0.60
CA MET A 97 21.49 -6.75 1.45
C MET A 97 22.82 -7.51 1.40
N ARG A 98 22.78 -8.84 1.41
CA ARG A 98 23.96 -9.69 1.23
C ARG A 98 24.63 -9.43 -0.10
N ASN A 99 23.86 -9.50 -1.18
CA ASN A 99 24.39 -9.28 -2.51
C ASN A 99 24.98 -7.86 -2.66
N LEU A 100 24.32 -6.84 -2.11
CA LEU A 100 24.81 -5.47 -2.14
C LEU A 100 26.11 -5.31 -1.34
N LEU A 101 26.10 -5.67 -0.06
CA LEU A 101 27.23 -5.40 0.84
C LEU A 101 28.47 -6.24 0.50
N THR A 102 28.31 -7.46 -0.01
CA THR A 102 29.44 -8.23 -0.56
C THR A 102 30.06 -7.52 -1.76
N ARG A 103 29.26 -6.93 -2.67
CA ARG A 103 29.78 -6.19 -3.84
C ARG A 103 30.47 -4.89 -3.48
N VAL A 104 30.07 -4.24 -2.38
CA VAL A 104 30.74 -3.03 -1.87
C VAL A 104 32.17 -3.32 -1.43
N ASN A 105 32.51 -4.58 -1.12
CA ASN A 105 33.87 -5.05 -0.81
C ASN A 105 34.56 -4.20 0.28
N ILE A 106 33.90 -4.10 1.44
CA ILE A 106 34.38 -3.32 2.59
C ILE A 106 35.70 -3.92 3.09
N THR A 107 36.77 -3.14 3.04
CA THR A 107 38.10 -3.61 3.44
C THR A 107 38.11 -4.04 4.91
N GLY A 108 38.56 -5.27 5.18
CA GLY A 108 38.64 -5.83 6.53
C GLY A 108 37.32 -6.34 7.10
N PHE A 109 36.25 -6.44 6.30
CA PHE A 109 34.95 -6.94 6.74
C PHE A 109 34.31 -7.89 5.73
N ASP A 110 34.11 -9.15 6.13
CA ASP A 110 33.32 -10.11 5.34
C ASP A 110 31.83 -9.93 5.60
N ALA A 111 31.22 -9.06 4.79
CA ALA A 111 29.79 -8.78 4.86
C ALA A 111 28.92 -10.01 4.54
N GLY A 112 29.41 -10.92 3.69
CA GLY A 112 28.68 -12.14 3.31
C GLY A 112 28.55 -13.06 4.52
N ALA A 113 29.68 -13.39 5.16
CA ALA A 113 29.71 -14.23 6.34
C ALA A 113 28.91 -13.64 7.52
N TYR A 114 28.99 -12.31 7.72
CA TYR A 114 28.20 -11.64 8.76
C TYR A 114 26.70 -11.82 8.55
N LEU A 115 26.21 -11.58 7.33
CA LEU A 115 24.79 -11.69 7.02
C LEU A 115 24.29 -13.13 7.03
N ASP A 116 25.10 -14.09 6.60
CA ASP A 116 24.77 -15.51 6.68
C ASP A 116 24.58 -15.95 8.14
N THR A 117 25.50 -15.53 9.01
CA THR A 117 25.48 -15.84 10.46
C THR A 117 24.24 -15.25 11.15
N HIS A 118 23.79 -14.06 10.74
CA HIS A 118 22.71 -13.33 11.40
C HIS A 118 21.38 -13.33 10.63
N SER A 119 21.28 -14.12 9.56
CA SER A 119 20.14 -14.16 8.63
C SER A 119 18.79 -14.45 9.32
N SER A 120 18.80 -15.20 10.43
CA SER A 120 17.63 -15.52 11.23
C SER A 120 17.29 -14.49 12.31
N ASN A 121 18.15 -13.50 12.57
CA ASN A 121 17.94 -12.49 13.59
C ASN A 121 17.92 -11.08 12.98
N ALA A 122 16.71 -10.61 12.65
CA ALA A 122 16.50 -9.32 12.01
C ALA A 122 17.02 -8.11 12.79
N SER A 123 17.18 -8.22 14.12
CA SER A 123 17.73 -7.16 14.98
C SER A 123 19.25 -7.02 14.85
N ASN A 124 19.94 -8.08 14.43
CA ASN A 124 21.38 -8.06 14.16
C ASN A 124 21.69 -7.66 12.71
N LEU A 125 20.67 -7.52 11.86
CA LEU A 125 20.80 -7.07 10.49
C LEU A 125 20.54 -5.55 10.39
N PRO A 126 21.25 -4.82 9.52
CA PRO A 126 20.98 -3.41 9.26
C PRO A 126 19.51 -3.13 8.95
N ASN A 127 18.95 -2.07 9.55
CA ASN A 127 17.62 -1.57 9.21
C ASN A 127 17.74 -0.29 8.38
N ILE A 128 17.43 -0.39 7.10
CA ILE A 128 17.69 0.68 6.12
C ILE A 128 16.39 1.43 5.83
N GLY A 129 16.42 2.76 5.95
CA GLY A 129 15.36 3.66 5.51
C GLY A 129 15.86 4.60 4.43
N ILE A 130 15.06 4.83 3.40
CA ILE A 130 15.31 5.81 2.33
C ILE A 130 14.29 6.94 2.48
N ALA A 131 14.75 8.19 2.43
CA ALA A 131 13.88 9.37 2.55
C ALA A 131 14.11 10.34 1.39
N ALA A 132 13.04 10.68 0.68
CA ALA A 132 13.04 11.67 -0.40
C ALA A 132 12.49 13.02 0.10
N SER A 133 13.28 14.09 -0.05
CA SER A 133 12.91 15.43 0.39
C SER A 133 11.79 16.07 -0.45
N GLY A 134 11.29 17.21 0.01
CA GLY A 134 10.46 18.10 -0.81
C GLY A 134 11.24 18.85 -1.89
N GLY A 135 10.50 19.55 -2.77
CA GLY A 135 11.08 20.33 -3.87
C GLY A 135 10.35 20.18 -5.22
N GLY A 136 9.06 19.86 -5.20
CA GLY A 136 8.25 19.68 -6.40
C GLY A 136 8.81 18.65 -7.38
N TYR A 137 8.65 18.91 -8.69
CA TYR A 137 9.13 18.03 -9.74
C TYR A 137 10.64 17.78 -9.70
N ARG A 138 11.43 18.76 -9.24
CA ARG A 138 12.89 18.57 -9.12
C ARG A 138 13.21 17.46 -8.13
N ALA A 139 12.56 17.47 -6.97
CA ALA A 139 12.76 16.42 -5.98
C ALA A 139 12.24 15.07 -6.47
N LEU A 140 11.08 15.04 -7.15
CA LEU A 140 10.55 13.84 -7.79
C LEU A 140 11.56 13.24 -8.77
N MET A 141 12.01 14.02 -9.76
CA MET A 141 12.84 13.51 -10.86
C MET A 141 14.25 13.12 -10.38
N ASN A 142 14.88 13.93 -9.51
CA ASN A 142 16.17 13.56 -8.93
C ASN A 142 16.04 12.33 -8.03
N GLY A 143 14.98 12.26 -7.22
CA GLY A 143 14.70 11.10 -6.38
C GLY A 143 14.44 9.85 -7.21
N ALA A 144 13.71 9.95 -8.33
CA ALA A 144 13.48 8.85 -9.26
C ALA A 144 14.79 8.31 -9.85
N GLY A 145 15.74 9.19 -10.21
CA GLY A 145 17.08 8.78 -10.64
C GLY A 145 17.86 8.04 -9.56
N ASN A 146 17.78 8.48 -8.31
CA ASN A 146 18.39 7.76 -7.17
C ASN A 146 17.74 6.39 -6.96
N ILE A 147 16.40 6.33 -6.96
CA ILE A 147 15.65 5.08 -6.82
C ILE A 147 16.00 4.12 -7.97
N ALA A 148 16.12 4.61 -9.21
CA ALA A 148 16.55 3.81 -10.35
C ALA A 148 17.95 3.21 -10.13
N ALA A 149 18.91 3.99 -9.62
CA ALA A 149 20.25 3.49 -9.30
C ALA A 149 20.27 2.48 -8.15
N PHE A 150 19.34 2.61 -7.19
CA PHE A 150 19.22 1.72 -6.03
C PHE A 150 18.41 0.44 -6.31
N ASP A 151 17.63 0.42 -7.38
CA ASP A 151 16.76 -0.68 -7.75
C ASP A 151 17.53 -1.73 -8.58
N SER A 152 17.63 -2.96 -8.08
CA SER A 152 18.30 -4.05 -8.80
C SER A 152 17.60 -4.46 -10.11
N ARG A 153 16.37 -3.98 -10.35
CA ARG A 153 15.62 -4.21 -11.59
C ARG A 153 16.05 -3.28 -12.72
N THR A 154 16.77 -2.20 -12.41
CA THR A 154 17.34 -1.29 -13.42
C THR A 154 18.51 -1.98 -14.11
N ALA A 155 18.54 -1.92 -15.45
CA ALA A 155 19.59 -2.52 -16.25
C ALA A 155 20.98 -2.04 -15.80
N ASN A 156 21.93 -2.98 -15.65
CA ASN A 156 23.31 -2.74 -15.23
C ASN A 156 23.49 -2.09 -13.84
N SER A 157 22.45 -2.01 -13.00
CA SER A 157 22.53 -1.39 -11.65
C SER A 157 23.32 -2.20 -10.61
N THR A 158 23.66 -3.46 -10.89
CA THR A 158 24.33 -4.36 -9.95
C THR A 158 25.81 -4.59 -10.26
N GLY A 159 26.38 -3.83 -11.21
CA GLY A 159 27.81 -3.86 -11.54
C GLY A 159 28.72 -3.41 -10.38
N ALA A 160 30.03 -3.60 -10.54
CA ALA A 160 31.02 -3.16 -9.56
C ALA A 160 30.91 -1.63 -9.33
N GLY A 161 30.82 -1.22 -8.06
CA GLY A 161 30.64 0.19 -7.68
C GLY A 161 29.21 0.73 -7.80
N HIS A 162 28.24 -0.06 -8.25
CA HIS A 162 26.84 0.35 -8.35
C HIS A 162 26.02 -0.08 -7.12
N LEU A 163 24.91 0.65 -6.88
CA LEU A 163 24.09 0.54 -5.66
C LEU A 163 22.79 -0.25 -5.84
N GLY A 164 22.59 -0.93 -6.97
CA GLY A 164 21.40 -1.73 -7.24
C GLY A 164 21.19 -2.81 -6.18
N GLY A 165 19.97 -2.92 -5.66
CA GLY A 165 19.65 -3.78 -4.51
C GLY A 165 19.56 -3.02 -3.19
N LEU A 166 19.98 -1.76 -3.12
CA LEU A 166 19.77 -0.91 -1.94
C LEU A 166 18.28 -0.68 -1.68
N LEU A 167 17.47 -0.49 -2.72
CA LEU A 167 16.02 -0.37 -2.59
C LEU A 167 15.39 -1.66 -2.07
N GLN A 168 15.82 -2.82 -2.57
CA GLN A 168 15.35 -4.12 -2.10
C GLN A 168 15.79 -4.40 -0.65
N SER A 169 16.94 -3.87 -0.24
CA SER A 169 17.45 -3.99 1.13
C SER A 169 16.75 -3.03 2.13
N ALA A 170 16.10 -1.99 1.63
CA ALA A 170 15.41 -1.01 2.47
C ALA A 170 14.17 -1.63 3.14
N THR A 171 13.94 -1.28 4.40
CA THR A 171 12.69 -1.57 5.11
C THR A 171 11.71 -0.43 4.89
N TYR A 172 12.14 0.83 4.95
CA TYR A 172 11.26 1.99 4.78
C TYR A 172 11.63 2.84 3.57
N LEU A 173 10.62 3.37 2.89
CA LEU A 173 10.74 4.41 1.88
C LEU A 173 9.73 5.52 2.22
N ALA A 174 10.24 6.70 2.54
CA ALA A 174 9.45 7.86 2.92
C ALA A 174 9.67 9.02 1.95
N GLY A 175 8.67 9.89 1.81
CA GLY A 175 8.75 11.06 0.96
C GLY A 175 7.85 12.19 1.46
N LEU A 176 8.30 13.43 1.34
CA LEU A 176 7.53 14.64 1.67
C LEU A 176 7.43 15.56 0.44
N SER A 177 6.28 16.21 0.24
CA SER A 177 6.06 17.15 -0.88
C SER A 177 6.41 16.49 -2.23
N GLY A 178 7.35 17.03 -3.01
CA GLY A 178 7.81 16.41 -4.26
C GLY A 178 8.33 14.98 -4.12
N GLY A 179 8.99 14.65 -3.00
CA GLY A 179 9.36 13.26 -2.67
C GLY A 179 8.15 12.39 -2.33
N GLY A 180 7.08 12.98 -1.80
CA GLY A 180 5.79 12.31 -1.60
C GLY A 180 5.13 11.95 -2.93
N TRP A 181 5.26 12.80 -3.96
CA TRP A 181 4.82 12.47 -5.32
C TRP A 181 5.59 11.27 -5.88
N LEU A 182 6.92 11.23 -5.71
CA LEU A 182 7.72 10.07 -6.10
C LEU A 182 7.26 8.78 -5.43
N VAL A 183 7.16 8.77 -4.10
CA VAL A 183 6.75 7.57 -3.35
C VAL A 183 5.32 7.17 -3.74
N GLY A 184 4.40 8.13 -3.81
CA GLY A 184 3.03 7.90 -4.24
C GLY A 184 2.96 7.26 -5.64
N SER A 185 3.67 7.83 -6.62
CA SER A 185 3.74 7.31 -7.99
C SER A 185 4.21 5.86 -8.05
N LEU A 186 5.21 5.47 -7.26
CA LEU A 186 5.69 4.08 -7.23
C LEU A 186 4.64 3.12 -6.65
N TYR A 187 4.02 3.51 -5.52
CA TYR A 187 3.06 2.65 -4.82
C TYR A 187 1.76 2.45 -5.61
N VAL A 188 1.23 3.49 -6.26
CA VAL A 188 -0.02 3.38 -7.04
C VAL A 188 0.18 2.63 -8.36
N ASN A 189 1.41 2.58 -8.89
CA ASN A 189 1.78 1.83 -10.09
C ASN A 189 2.33 0.43 -9.77
N ASN A 190 1.81 -0.22 -8.74
CA ASN A 190 2.17 -1.59 -8.35
C ASN A 190 3.70 -1.80 -8.21
N PHE A 191 4.41 -0.82 -7.66
CA PHE A 191 5.87 -0.83 -7.51
C PHE A 191 6.66 -1.04 -8.81
N THR A 192 6.12 -0.66 -9.96
CA THR A 192 6.86 -0.66 -11.24
C THR A 192 8.17 0.10 -11.08
N SER A 193 9.27 -0.45 -11.62
CA SER A 193 10.58 0.23 -11.52
C SER A 193 10.58 1.55 -12.29
N VAL A 194 11.39 2.51 -11.85
CA VAL A 194 11.53 3.80 -12.56
C VAL A 194 11.97 3.59 -14.01
N GLN A 195 12.89 2.64 -14.25
CA GLN A 195 13.33 2.29 -15.60
C GLN A 195 12.15 1.84 -16.47
N GLN A 196 11.30 0.93 -15.97
CA GLN A 196 10.13 0.46 -16.71
C GLN A 196 9.10 1.58 -16.99
N ILE A 197 8.91 2.52 -16.07
CA ILE A 197 8.02 3.68 -16.29
C ILE A 197 8.55 4.59 -17.41
N ILE A 198 9.87 4.69 -17.56
CA ILE A 198 10.49 5.47 -18.64
C ILE A 198 10.43 4.70 -19.96
N ASP A 199 10.62 3.37 -19.91
CA ASP A 199 10.63 2.50 -21.07
C ASP A 199 9.24 2.24 -21.65
N THR A 200 8.15 2.49 -20.89
CA THR A 200 6.79 2.40 -21.42
C THR A 200 6.56 3.47 -22.49
N THR A 201 6.37 3.04 -23.73
CA THR A 201 5.89 3.90 -24.81
C THR A 201 4.47 4.40 -24.52
N PRO A 202 4.19 5.71 -24.62
CA PRO A 202 2.86 6.27 -24.35
C PRO A 202 1.72 5.76 -25.25
N ASP A 203 2.03 5.08 -26.36
CA ASP A 203 1.08 4.83 -27.47
C ASP A 203 0.55 3.39 -27.56
N THR A 204 0.58 2.60 -26.48
CA THR A 204 -0.06 1.28 -26.44
C THR A 204 -1.06 1.15 -25.30
N SER A 205 -2.04 2.06 -25.28
CA SER A 205 -3.28 1.95 -24.50
C SER A 205 -4.48 1.82 -25.42
#